data_AF-A0A965Y5P6-F1
#
_entry.id   AF-A0A965Y5P6-F1
#
_cell.length_a   1.000
_cell.length_b   1.000
_cell.length_c   1.000
_cell.angle_alpha   90.00
_cell.angle_beta   90.00
_cell.angle_gamma   90.00
#
_symmetry.space_group_name_H-M   'P 1'
#
loop_
_entity.id
_entity.type
_entity.pdbx_description
1 polymer ?
#
loop_
_entity_poly.entity_id
_entity_poly.type
_entity_poly.pdbx_seq_one_letter_code
_entity_poly.pdbx_strand_id
1 'polypeptide(L)'
;MTDPKSTSLQSHIQAVKKGDRVFENAFQSVSRMILEKEINKVTVNGKTTFDFTIFREGKKHIIGMYDEINSFVSFVKDASQGGSSKEMAFVLVGEPGNGKTFLVEYLCALYRNFLFQPKNRKYTFRFTGLDRLGTYGAIKTIESQTYEDPMVLALNLFESREESMQYLARKFKISDALLEQWAENYRPLGACSAYIWNDLRTLHDGNIEETLKNIELVPVPLVESLGTVTGKYPAKDKITSSAVD
;
A
#
# COMPACT_ATOMS: atom_id res chain seq x y z
N MET A 1 -18.57 -0.63 17.78
CA MET A 1 -17.41 -1.32 18.41
C MET A 1 -17.10 -2.54 17.57
N THR A 2 -15.90 -2.61 16.99
CA THR A 2 -15.42 -3.79 16.25
C THR A 2 -15.04 -4.88 17.24
N ASP A 3 -15.43 -6.12 16.96
CA ASP A 3 -15.13 -7.31 17.78
C ASP A 3 -13.60 -7.46 17.96
N PRO A 4 -13.05 -7.60 19.18
CA PRO A 4 -11.61 -7.79 19.42
C PRO A 4 -11.01 -8.98 18.64
N LYS A 5 -11.81 -9.97 18.24
CA LYS A 5 -11.34 -11.08 17.37
C LYS A 5 -11.12 -10.66 15.92
N SER A 6 -11.66 -9.52 15.49
CA SER A 6 -11.54 -8.99 14.12
C SER A 6 -10.30 -8.11 13.89
N THR A 7 -9.59 -7.78 14.96
CA THR A 7 -8.43 -6.86 14.98
C THR A 7 -7.11 -7.55 15.31
N SER A 8 -7.04 -8.89 15.36
CA SER A 8 -5.79 -9.60 15.60
C SER A 8 -5.01 -9.88 14.31
N LEU A 9 -3.69 -10.05 14.39
CA LEU A 9 -2.87 -10.46 13.24
C LEU A 9 -3.34 -11.79 12.65
N GLN A 10 -3.72 -12.76 13.51
CA GLN A 10 -4.21 -14.07 13.04
C GLN A 10 -5.48 -13.93 12.20
N SER A 11 -6.40 -13.05 12.61
CA SER A 11 -7.65 -12.80 11.87
C SER A 11 -7.37 -12.19 10.49
N HIS A 12 -6.37 -11.30 10.41
CA HIS A 12 -5.97 -10.67 9.15
C HIS A 12 -5.31 -11.67 8.20
N ILE A 13 -4.38 -12.50 8.68
CA ILE A 13 -3.75 -13.55 7.86
C ILE A 13 -4.81 -14.49 7.28
N GLN A 14 -5.80 -14.89 8.08
CA GLN A 14 -6.91 -15.74 7.62
C GLN A 14 -7.79 -15.02 6.59
N ALA A 15 -8.08 -13.73 6.78
CA ALA A 15 -8.84 -12.93 5.82
C ALA A 15 -8.10 -12.77 4.48
N VAL A 16 -6.77 -12.56 4.51
CA VAL A 16 -5.94 -12.51 3.30
C VAL A 16 -5.92 -13.88 2.62
N LYS A 17 -5.73 -14.97 3.39
CA LYS A 17 -5.77 -16.34 2.87
C LYS A 17 -7.10 -16.68 2.19
N LYS A 18 -8.23 -16.20 2.70
CA LYS A 18 -9.56 -16.41 2.13
C LYS A 18 -9.88 -15.49 0.94
N GLY A 19 -9.08 -14.45 0.72
CA GLY A 19 -9.33 -13.42 -0.30
C GLY A 19 -10.33 -12.33 0.14
N ASP A 20 -10.71 -12.30 1.41
CA ASP A 20 -11.57 -11.26 2.01
C ASP A 20 -10.81 -9.92 2.16
N ARG A 21 -9.49 -9.99 2.28
CA ARG A 21 -8.55 -8.87 2.28
C ARG A 21 -7.44 -9.14 1.25
N VAL A 22 -6.78 -8.10 0.78
CA VAL A 22 -5.76 -8.20 -0.27
C VAL A 22 -4.41 -7.70 0.24
N PHE A 23 -3.38 -8.54 0.16
CA PHE A 23 -1.99 -8.16 0.39
C PHE A 23 -1.31 -7.87 -0.94
N GLU A 24 -1.03 -6.60 -1.19
CA GLU A 24 -0.51 -6.10 -2.48
C GLU A 24 0.25 -4.79 -2.26
N ASN A 25 1.22 -4.49 -3.14
CA ASN A 25 1.87 -3.20 -3.17
C ASN A 25 1.01 -2.11 -3.87
N ALA A 26 1.49 -0.87 -3.86
CA ALA A 26 0.75 0.26 -4.43
C ALA A 26 0.49 0.10 -5.94
N PHE A 27 1.48 -0.38 -6.72
CA PHE A 27 1.31 -0.60 -8.16
C PHE A 27 0.28 -1.69 -8.45
N GLN A 28 0.32 -2.81 -7.72
CA GLN A 28 -0.67 -3.88 -7.83
C GLN A 28 -2.08 -3.38 -7.51
N SER A 29 -2.24 -2.60 -6.44
CA SER A 29 -3.51 -1.99 -6.02
C SER A 29 -4.08 -1.04 -7.10
N VAL A 30 -3.25 -0.15 -7.65
CA VAL A 30 -3.69 0.81 -8.70
C VAL A 30 -3.94 0.09 -10.03
N SER A 31 -3.09 -0.87 -10.41
CA SER A 31 -3.29 -1.72 -11.60
C SER A 31 -4.62 -2.43 -11.53
N ARG A 32 -4.90 -3.09 -10.40
CA ARG A 32 -6.16 -3.79 -10.16
C ARG A 32 -7.36 -2.85 -10.19
N MET A 33 -7.28 -1.70 -9.52
CA MET A 33 -8.34 -0.69 -9.58
C MET A 33 -8.73 -0.31 -11.01
N ILE A 34 -7.74 -0.08 -11.87
CA ILE A 34 -7.98 0.34 -13.27
C ILE A 34 -8.50 -0.82 -14.12
N LEU A 35 -7.89 -2.00 -13.99
CA LEU A 35 -8.16 -3.16 -14.86
C LEU A 35 -9.42 -3.95 -14.45
N GLU A 36 -9.98 -3.73 -13.26
CA GLU A 36 -11.27 -4.28 -12.83
C GLU A 36 -12.47 -3.66 -13.59
N LYS A 37 -12.26 -2.52 -14.27
CA LYS A 37 -13.29 -1.82 -15.05
C LYS A 37 -13.23 -2.18 -16.53
N GLU A 38 -14.32 -1.89 -17.24
CA GLU A 38 -14.41 -2.16 -18.68
C GLU A 38 -13.36 -1.35 -19.47
N ILE A 39 -12.76 -1.98 -20.47
CA ILE A 39 -11.77 -1.38 -21.34
C ILE A 39 -12.26 -1.50 -22.78
N ASN A 40 -12.47 -0.36 -23.42
CA ASN A 40 -12.99 -0.30 -24.78
C ASN A 40 -11.87 -0.04 -25.78
N LYS A 41 -11.91 -0.68 -26.94
CA LYS A 41 -11.02 -0.36 -28.05
C LYS A 41 -11.68 0.73 -28.90
N VAL A 42 -11.07 1.91 -28.98
CA VAL A 42 -11.63 3.08 -29.66
C VAL A 42 -10.66 3.62 -30.71
N THR A 43 -11.18 4.36 -31.69
CA THR A 43 -10.36 5.06 -32.68
C THR A 43 -10.35 6.55 -32.38
N VAL A 44 -9.17 7.10 -32.11
CA VAL A 44 -8.94 8.52 -31.82
C VAL A 44 -7.88 9.04 -32.78
N ASN A 45 -8.18 10.12 -33.52
CA ASN A 45 -7.27 10.70 -34.53
C ASN A 45 -6.74 9.67 -35.55
N GLY A 46 -7.60 8.72 -35.98
CA GLY A 46 -7.25 7.66 -36.93
C GLY A 46 -6.37 6.55 -36.36
N LYS A 47 -5.95 6.63 -35.09
CA LYS A 47 -5.20 5.57 -34.40
C LYS A 47 -6.12 4.80 -33.46
N THR A 48 -5.90 3.51 -33.37
CA THR A 48 -6.64 2.68 -32.41
C THR A 48 -5.94 2.71 -31.06
N THR A 49 -6.71 2.93 -30.00
CA THR A 49 -6.22 3.02 -28.61
C THR A 49 -7.22 2.36 -27.65
N PHE A 50 -6.84 2.23 -26.39
CA PHE A 50 -7.74 1.75 -25.33
C PHE A 50 -8.35 2.93 -24.57
N ASP A 51 -9.64 2.83 -24.31
CA ASP A 51 -10.38 3.72 -23.43
C ASP A 51 -10.69 2.99 -22.13
N PHE A 52 -10.02 3.42 -21.06
CA PHE A 52 -10.20 2.88 -19.72
C PHE A 52 -11.38 3.58 -19.06
N THR A 53 -12.54 2.91 -19.01
CA THR A 53 -13.82 3.54 -18.64
C THR A 53 -13.84 4.13 -17.24
N ILE A 54 -12.99 3.66 -16.33
CA ILE A 54 -12.81 4.22 -14.98
C ILE A 54 -12.49 5.74 -15.00
N PHE A 55 -11.80 6.22 -16.04
CA PHE A 55 -11.47 7.64 -16.21
C PHE A 55 -12.60 8.47 -16.83
N ARG A 56 -13.73 7.83 -17.16
CA ARG A 56 -14.92 8.44 -17.78
C ARG A 56 -16.12 8.48 -16.82
N GLU A 57 -15.93 8.14 -15.55
CA GLU A 57 -17.01 8.07 -14.55
C GLU A 57 -17.28 9.43 -13.87
N GLY A 58 -18.56 9.75 -13.64
CA GLY A 58 -18.96 10.94 -12.87
C GLY A 58 -19.03 12.25 -13.66
N LYS A 59 -19.51 13.31 -12.97
CA LYS A 59 -19.82 14.61 -13.60
C LYS A 59 -18.59 15.40 -14.04
N LYS A 60 -17.45 15.21 -13.36
CA LYS A 60 -16.17 15.84 -13.68
C LYS A 60 -15.16 14.72 -13.96
N HIS A 61 -15.28 14.10 -15.13
CA HIS A 61 -14.37 13.03 -15.57
C HIS A 61 -13.31 13.58 -16.53
N ILE A 62 -12.31 12.77 -16.84
CA ILE A 62 -11.25 13.15 -17.76
C ILE A 62 -11.80 13.12 -19.18
N ILE A 63 -11.61 14.20 -19.93
CA ILE A 63 -11.98 14.29 -21.35
C ILE A 63 -10.69 14.21 -22.18
N GLY A 64 -10.63 13.29 -23.14
CA GLY A 64 -9.41 13.06 -23.93
C GLY A 64 -8.32 12.36 -23.11
N MET A 65 -7.07 12.83 -23.27
CA MET A 65 -5.85 12.30 -22.63
C MET A 65 -5.61 10.79 -22.86
N TYR A 66 -6.03 10.27 -24.02
CA TYR A 66 -5.95 8.84 -24.31
C TYR A 66 -4.50 8.34 -24.24
N ASP A 67 -3.55 9.08 -24.83
CA ASP A 67 -2.15 8.67 -24.90
C ASP A 67 -1.49 8.69 -23.51
N GLU A 68 -1.76 9.72 -22.71
CA GLU A 68 -1.25 9.85 -21.34
C GLU A 68 -1.82 8.77 -20.42
N ILE A 69 -3.11 8.50 -20.51
CA ILE A 69 -3.77 7.44 -19.73
C ILE A 69 -3.19 6.07 -20.13
N ASN A 70 -3.09 5.76 -21.43
CA ASN A 70 -2.53 4.49 -21.88
C ASN A 70 -1.08 4.30 -21.44
N SER A 71 -0.28 5.37 -21.50
CA SER A 71 1.10 5.37 -21.02
C SER A 71 1.17 5.13 -19.51
N PHE A 72 0.30 5.79 -18.73
CA PHE A 72 0.20 5.60 -17.30
C PHE A 72 -0.22 4.17 -16.93
N VAL A 73 -1.25 3.62 -17.59
CA VAL A 73 -1.69 2.25 -17.31
C VAL A 73 -0.59 1.24 -17.67
N SER A 74 0.11 1.45 -18.78
CA SER A 74 1.24 0.59 -19.16
C SER A 74 2.36 0.64 -18.11
N PHE A 75 2.70 1.83 -17.63
CA PHE A 75 3.67 2.04 -16.57
C PHE A 75 3.29 1.32 -15.26
N VAL A 76 2.05 1.51 -14.78
CA VAL A 76 1.59 0.88 -13.53
C VAL A 76 1.47 -0.63 -13.69
N LYS A 77 1.03 -1.12 -14.85
CA LYS A 77 0.92 -2.56 -15.12
C LYS A 77 2.29 -3.22 -15.11
N ASP A 78 3.28 -2.65 -15.81
CA ASP A 78 4.66 -3.13 -15.81
C ASP A 78 5.23 -3.18 -14.39
N ALA A 79 5.10 -2.08 -13.63
CA ALA A 79 5.54 -2.01 -12.24
C ALA A 79 4.85 -3.04 -11.32
N SER A 80 3.55 -3.29 -11.53
CA SER A 80 2.78 -4.26 -10.75
C SER A 80 3.22 -5.72 -10.96
N GLN A 81 3.87 -5.99 -12.08
CA GLN A 81 4.39 -7.30 -12.48
C GLN A 81 5.90 -7.44 -12.23
N GLY A 82 6.50 -6.50 -11.49
CA GLY A 82 7.93 -6.52 -11.17
C GLY A 82 8.84 -5.97 -12.27
N GLY A 83 8.28 -5.33 -13.31
CA GLY A 83 9.02 -4.70 -14.40
C GLY A 83 9.84 -3.50 -13.97
N SER A 84 10.64 -2.95 -14.89
CA SER A 84 11.59 -1.88 -14.61
C SER A 84 10.92 -0.57 -14.19
N SER A 85 9.65 -0.37 -14.55
CA SER A 85 8.86 0.82 -14.20
C SER A 85 8.71 1.03 -12.69
N LYS A 86 8.87 -0.01 -11.87
CA LYS A 86 8.79 0.12 -10.40
C LYS A 86 9.86 1.03 -9.79
N GLU A 87 11.00 1.20 -10.48
CA GLU A 87 12.12 2.05 -10.05
C GLU A 87 12.16 3.41 -10.77
N MET A 88 11.16 3.69 -11.61
CA MET A 88 11.11 4.88 -12.46
C MET A 88 10.08 5.89 -11.97
N ALA A 89 10.30 7.16 -12.30
CA ALA A 89 9.29 8.21 -12.10
C ALA A 89 8.39 8.33 -13.35
N PHE A 90 7.08 8.43 -13.14
CA PHE A 90 6.14 8.79 -14.20
C PHE A 90 5.97 10.30 -14.28
N VAL A 91 6.43 10.92 -15.36
CA VAL A 91 6.47 12.39 -15.51
C VAL A 91 5.42 12.86 -16.52
N LEU A 92 4.53 13.75 -16.07
CA LEU A 92 3.54 14.41 -16.93
C LEU A 92 4.11 15.74 -17.45
N VAL A 93 4.33 15.83 -18.76
CA VAL A 93 4.82 17.04 -19.45
C VAL A 93 3.75 17.57 -20.38
N GLY A 94 3.55 18.90 -20.40
CA GLY A 94 2.61 19.54 -21.32
C GLY A 94 2.35 20.99 -20.96
N GLU A 95 1.64 21.71 -21.82
CA GLU A 95 1.30 23.12 -21.63
C GLU A 95 0.42 23.36 -20.39
N PRO A 96 0.45 24.58 -19.80
CA PRO A 96 -0.51 24.98 -18.78
C PRO A 96 -1.95 24.80 -19.28
N GLY A 97 -2.83 24.23 -18.46
CA GLY A 97 -4.24 23.99 -18.82
C GLY A 97 -4.57 22.61 -19.38
N ASN A 98 -3.58 21.77 -19.72
CA ASN A 98 -3.81 20.42 -20.30
C ASN A 98 -4.27 19.35 -19.28
N GLY A 99 -4.81 19.73 -18.12
CA GLY A 99 -5.41 18.78 -17.19
C GLY A 99 -4.45 17.87 -16.39
N LYS A 100 -3.13 18.09 -16.40
CA LYS A 100 -2.16 17.27 -15.64
C LYS A 100 -2.49 17.14 -14.15
N THR A 101 -2.71 18.27 -13.47
CA THR A 101 -3.09 18.30 -12.06
C THR A 101 -4.43 17.61 -11.84
N PHE A 102 -5.39 17.87 -12.73
CA PHE A 102 -6.71 17.26 -12.67
C PHE A 102 -6.67 15.73 -12.82
N LEU A 103 -5.84 15.18 -13.72
CA LEU A 103 -5.62 13.73 -13.86
C LEU A 103 -5.10 13.13 -12.54
N VAL A 104 -4.10 13.75 -11.91
CA VAL A 104 -3.52 13.27 -10.65
C VAL A 104 -4.56 13.31 -9.53
N GLU A 105 -5.29 14.41 -9.38
CA GLU A 105 -6.35 14.55 -8.38
C GLU A 105 -7.48 13.54 -8.59
N TYR A 106 -7.92 13.37 -9.84
CA TYR A 106 -8.96 12.42 -10.21
C TYR A 106 -8.54 10.98 -9.92
N LEU A 107 -7.31 10.59 -10.28
CA LEU A 107 -6.74 9.28 -9.95
C LEU A 107 -6.67 9.04 -8.43
N CYS A 108 -6.23 10.05 -7.67
CA CYS A 108 -6.19 9.96 -6.20
C CYS A 108 -7.60 9.77 -5.62
N ALA A 109 -8.61 10.46 -6.15
CA ALA A 109 -10.00 10.29 -5.72
C ALA A 109 -10.54 8.88 -6.04
N LEU A 110 -10.27 8.37 -7.25
CA LEU A 110 -10.58 6.98 -7.60
C LEU A 110 -9.92 6.00 -6.63
N TYR A 111 -8.62 6.21 -6.33
CA TYR A 111 -7.88 5.33 -5.45
C TYR A 111 -8.41 5.35 -4.01
N ARG A 112 -8.77 6.51 -3.47
CA ARG A 112 -9.44 6.59 -2.17
C ARG A 112 -10.75 5.81 -2.18
N ASN A 113 -11.62 6.04 -3.16
CA ASN A 113 -12.89 5.33 -3.30
C ASN A 113 -12.70 3.81 -3.40
N PHE A 114 -11.68 3.37 -4.13
CA PHE A 114 -11.28 1.98 -4.23
C PHE A 114 -10.88 1.42 -2.86
N LEU A 115 -10.04 2.13 -2.10
CA LEU A 115 -9.61 1.73 -0.75
C LEU A 115 -10.73 1.79 0.30
N PHE A 116 -11.79 2.57 0.09
CA PHE A 116 -12.96 2.59 0.97
C PHE A 116 -13.79 1.30 0.92
N GLN A 117 -13.65 0.51 -0.15
CA GLN A 117 -14.33 -0.79 -0.25
C GLN A 117 -13.78 -1.77 0.79
N PRO A 118 -14.64 -2.55 1.49
CA PRO A 118 -14.20 -3.43 2.57
C PRO A 118 -13.05 -4.38 2.23
N LYS A 119 -13.03 -4.92 1.00
CA LYS A 119 -11.99 -5.81 0.49
C LYS A 119 -10.62 -5.13 0.31
N ASN A 120 -10.64 -3.86 -0.09
CA ASN A 120 -9.44 -3.09 -0.46
C ASN A 120 -8.92 -2.22 0.69
N ARG A 121 -9.70 -2.06 1.76
CA ARG A 121 -9.32 -1.28 2.94
C ARG A 121 -7.98 -1.74 3.47
N LYS A 122 -7.04 -0.79 3.57
CA LYS A 122 -5.72 -1.04 4.14
C LYS A 122 -5.79 -1.00 5.65
N TYR A 123 -5.01 -1.87 6.27
CA TYR A 123 -4.84 -1.95 7.72
C TYR A 123 -3.37 -1.73 8.04
N THR A 124 -3.09 -1.31 9.25
CA THR A 124 -1.77 -1.38 9.86
C THR A 124 -1.88 -2.01 11.24
N PHE A 125 -0.76 -2.17 11.92
CA PHE A 125 -0.69 -2.66 13.28
C PHE A 125 -0.23 -1.58 14.26
N ARG A 126 -0.68 -1.74 15.49
CA ARG A 126 -0.35 -0.97 16.66
C ARG A 126 0.23 -1.92 17.69
N PHE A 127 1.38 -1.55 18.25
CA PHE A 127 1.94 -2.19 19.42
C PHE A 127 1.25 -1.67 20.67
N THR A 128 0.95 -2.57 21.61
CA THR A 128 0.24 -2.28 22.85
C THR A 128 1.01 -2.85 24.04
N GLY A 129 0.75 -2.33 25.24
CA GLY A 129 1.41 -2.80 26.46
C GLY A 129 2.89 -2.41 26.57
N LEU A 130 3.30 -1.32 25.89
CA LEU A 130 4.69 -0.85 25.88
C LEU A 130 5.14 -0.25 27.23
N ASP A 131 4.20 0.13 28.09
CA ASP A 131 4.44 0.57 29.45
C ASP A 131 5.11 -0.52 30.32
N ARG A 132 5.01 -1.79 29.91
CA ARG A 132 5.66 -2.94 30.58
C ARG A 132 7.14 -3.08 30.26
N LEU A 133 7.62 -2.45 29.18
CA LEU A 133 9.02 -2.54 28.74
C LEU A 133 9.93 -1.56 29.49
N GLY A 134 9.37 -0.55 30.16
CA GLY A 134 10.11 0.45 30.95
C GLY A 134 10.90 1.49 30.13
N THR A 135 11.36 1.15 28.92
CA THR A 135 12.17 2.00 28.04
C THR A 135 11.37 3.06 27.27
N TYR A 136 10.05 2.87 27.13
CA TYR A 136 9.15 3.73 26.34
C TYR A 136 8.42 4.79 27.17
N GLY A 137 8.80 4.98 28.45
CA GLY A 137 8.18 5.95 29.35
C GLY A 137 6.68 5.71 29.54
N ALA A 138 5.86 6.76 29.38
CA ALA A 138 4.41 6.68 29.55
C ALA A 138 3.65 6.20 28.28
N ILE A 139 4.36 5.83 27.21
CA ILE A 139 3.75 5.37 25.96
C ILE A 139 3.19 3.97 26.18
N LYS A 140 1.86 3.85 26.15
CA LYS A 140 1.17 2.54 26.26
C LYS A 140 1.04 1.84 24.92
N THR A 141 0.89 2.62 23.86
CA THR A 141 0.60 2.14 22.52
C THR A 141 1.28 3.00 21.47
N ILE A 142 1.74 2.40 20.38
CA ILE A 142 2.28 3.12 19.23
C ILE A 142 1.91 2.38 17.94
N GLU A 143 1.51 3.12 16.91
CA GLU A 143 1.22 2.57 15.58
C GLU A 143 2.50 2.40 14.78
N SER A 144 2.52 1.49 13.80
CA SER A 144 3.59 1.46 12.79
C SER A 144 3.68 2.85 12.13
N GLN A 145 4.82 3.51 12.30
CA GLN A 145 5.01 4.90 11.84
C GLN A 145 4.94 5.04 10.33
N THR A 146 5.25 3.97 9.60
CA THR A 146 5.18 3.90 8.14
C THR A 146 3.90 3.24 7.64
N TYR A 147 2.91 3.01 8.53
CA TYR A 147 1.65 2.33 8.23
C TYR A 147 1.87 1.00 7.50
N GLU A 148 2.78 0.19 8.00
CA GLU A 148 3.10 -1.10 7.38
C GLU A 148 1.90 -2.03 7.37
N ASP A 149 1.78 -2.80 6.29
CA ASP A 149 0.74 -3.81 6.17
C ASP A 149 0.98 -4.92 7.21
N PRO A 150 -0.05 -5.44 7.91
CA PRO A 150 0.10 -6.52 8.88
C PRO A 150 0.77 -7.78 8.32
N MET A 151 0.64 -8.05 7.02
CA MET A 151 1.34 -9.16 6.39
C MET A 151 2.85 -8.97 6.35
N VAL A 152 3.35 -7.73 6.36
CA VAL A 152 4.79 -7.44 6.51
C VAL A 152 5.26 -7.89 7.89
N LEU A 153 4.52 -7.57 8.95
CA LEU A 153 4.81 -8.10 10.29
C LEU A 153 4.73 -9.62 10.32
N ALA A 154 3.72 -10.23 9.68
CA ALA A 154 3.58 -11.68 9.62
C ALA A 154 4.78 -12.38 8.95
N LEU A 155 5.41 -11.74 7.96
CA LEU A 155 6.60 -12.26 7.27
C LEU A 155 7.92 -11.95 8.01
N ASN A 156 7.87 -11.18 9.10
CA ASN A 156 9.01 -10.77 9.92
C ASN A 156 8.79 -11.13 11.42
N LEU A 157 8.03 -12.18 11.72
CA LEU A 157 7.74 -12.58 13.10
C LEU A 157 9.00 -13.08 13.83
N PHE A 158 9.88 -13.77 13.10
CA PHE A 158 11.12 -14.35 13.60
C PHE A 158 12.34 -13.63 13.01
N GLU A 159 13.54 -14.03 13.45
CA GLU A 159 14.78 -13.40 12.98
C GLU A 159 15.04 -13.63 11.49
N SER A 160 14.67 -14.83 11.00
CA SER A 160 14.74 -15.16 9.58
C SER A 160 13.36 -15.14 8.94
N ARG A 161 13.35 -14.74 7.66
CA ARG A 161 12.16 -14.81 6.82
C ARG A 161 11.69 -16.25 6.68
N GLU A 162 12.62 -17.19 6.53
CA GLU A 162 12.36 -18.61 6.35
C GLU A 162 11.61 -19.19 7.55
N GLU A 163 12.03 -18.86 8.77
CA GLU A 163 11.35 -19.28 10.00
C GLU A 163 9.94 -18.69 10.09
N SER A 164 9.78 -17.40 9.73
CA SER A 164 8.46 -16.77 9.65
C SER A 164 7.54 -17.47 8.65
N MET A 165 8.04 -17.79 7.46
CA MET A 165 7.28 -18.53 6.45
C MET A 165 6.91 -19.94 6.92
N GLN A 166 7.84 -20.67 7.58
CA GLN A 166 7.55 -21.99 8.15
C GLN A 166 6.49 -21.94 9.25
N TYR A 167 6.55 -20.94 10.12
CA TYR A 167 5.52 -20.71 11.14
C TYR A 167 4.16 -20.47 10.48
N LEU A 168 4.10 -19.61 9.46
CA LEU A 168 2.88 -19.33 8.72
C LEU A 168 2.31 -20.59 8.06
N ALA A 169 3.16 -21.37 7.38
CA ALA A 169 2.78 -22.64 6.75
C ALA A 169 2.12 -23.59 7.76
N ARG A 170 2.78 -23.82 8.91
CA ARG A 170 2.32 -24.78 9.93
C ARG A 170 1.08 -24.28 10.68
N LYS A 171 1.12 -23.05 11.20
CA LYS A 171 0.08 -22.49 12.06
C LYS A 171 -1.22 -22.23 11.30
N PHE A 172 -1.12 -21.68 10.09
CA PHE A 172 -2.28 -21.25 9.31
C PHE A 172 -2.61 -22.18 8.15
N LYS A 173 -1.85 -23.28 7.97
CA LYS A 173 -2.02 -24.27 6.88
C LYS A 173 -2.01 -23.59 5.51
N ILE A 174 -1.01 -22.75 5.28
CA ILE A 174 -0.84 -22.01 4.01
C ILE A 174 0.02 -22.88 3.09
N SER A 175 -0.38 -23.01 1.83
CA SER A 175 0.38 -23.73 0.81
C SER A 175 1.63 -22.98 0.39
N ASP A 176 2.68 -23.70 -0.01
CA ASP A 176 3.95 -23.11 -0.46
C ASP A 176 3.76 -22.10 -1.59
N ALA A 177 2.93 -22.41 -2.59
CA ALA A 177 2.62 -21.49 -3.70
C ALA A 177 2.02 -20.14 -3.23
N LEU A 178 1.21 -20.16 -2.16
CA LEU A 178 0.60 -18.94 -1.62
C LEU A 178 1.61 -18.16 -0.76
N LEU A 179 2.52 -18.86 -0.07
CA LEU A 179 3.62 -18.23 0.66
C LEU A 179 4.61 -17.57 -0.30
N GLU A 180 4.93 -18.22 -1.43
CA GLU A 180 5.77 -17.66 -2.49
C GLU A 180 5.14 -16.39 -3.06
N GLN A 181 3.83 -16.41 -3.33
CA GLN A 181 3.10 -15.23 -3.78
C GLN A 181 3.17 -14.07 -2.76
N TRP A 182 2.98 -14.34 -1.47
CA TRP A 182 3.11 -13.30 -0.44
C TRP A 182 4.54 -12.79 -0.32
N ALA A 183 5.51 -13.68 -0.50
CA ALA A 183 6.93 -13.35 -0.46
C ALA A 183 7.37 -12.37 -1.56
N GLU A 184 6.65 -12.27 -2.69
CA GLU A 184 6.93 -11.26 -3.73
C GLU A 184 6.82 -9.83 -3.19
N ASN A 185 5.95 -9.61 -2.20
CA ASN A 185 5.75 -8.33 -1.53
C ASN A 185 6.47 -8.25 -0.18
N TYR A 186 7.39 -9.18 0.11
CA TYR A 186 8.21 -9.13 1.31
C TYR A 186 9.01 -7.83 1.37
N ARG A 187 9.03 -7.22 2.55
CA ARG A 187 9.95 -6.16 2.92
C ARG A 187 10.34 -6.32 4.39
N PRO A 188 11.56 -5.92 4.79
CA PRO A 188 11.91 -5.84 6.20
C PRO A 188 10.97 -4.89 6.93
N LEU A 189 10.80 -5.13 8.24
CA LEU A 189 10.14 -4.15 9.11
C LEU A 189 10.92 -2.83 9.12
N GLY A 190 10.19 -1.71 9.15
CA GLY A 190 10.77 -0.40 9.40
C GLY A 190 11.54 -0.39 10.74
N ALA A 191 12.61 0.40 10.83
CA ALA A 191 13.53 0.36 11.97
C ALA A 191 12.83 0.50 13.34
N CYS A 192 11.86 1.43 13.46
CA CYS A 192 11.09 1.60 14.68
C CYS A 192 10.22 0.38 15.00
N SER A 193 9.52 -0.17 14.00
CA SER A 193 8.69 -1.37 14.15
C SER A 193 9.53 -2.59 14.53
N ALA A 194 10.69 -2.77 13.89
CA ALA A 194 11.62 -3.86 14.19
C ALA A 194 12.17 -3.76 15.62
N TYR A 195 12.54 -2.55 16.06
CA TYR A 195 13.04 -2.30 17.41
C TYR A 195 11.99 -2.65 18.47
N ILE A 196 10.77 -2.12 18.34
CA ILE A 196 9.67 -2.40 19.27
C ILE A 196 9.30 -3.89 19.26
N TRP A 197 9.26 -4.51 18.08
CA TRP A 197 8.97 -5.92 17.96
C TRP A 197 9.99 -6.80 18.69
N ASN A 198 11.28 -6.48 18.58
CA ASN A 198 12.34 -7.22 19.27
C ASN A 198 12.28 -7.06 20.79
N ASP A 199 11.98 -5.86 21.29
CA ASP A 199 11.78 -5.64 22.73
C ASP A 199 10.60 -6.45 23.26
N LEU A 200 9.48 -6.50 22.52
CA LEU A 200 8.33 -7.31 22.88
C LEU A 200 8.64 -8.81 22.85
N ARG A 201 9.39 -9.29 21.86
CA ARG A 201 9.85 -10.69 21.83
C ARG A 201 10.72 -11.02 23.03
N THR A 202 11.61 -10.10 23.42
CA THR A 202 12.49 -10.26 24.58
C THR A 202 11.69 -10.32 25.88
N LEU A 203 10.69 -9.44 26.04
CA LEU A 203 9.79 -9.43 27.19
C LEU A 203 9.07 -10.77 27.42
N HIS A 204 8.78 -11.51 26.35
CA HIS A 204 8.05 -12.78 26.40
C HIS A 204 8.96 -14.00 26.16
N ASP A 205 10.28 -13.86 26.36
CA ASP A 205 11.27 -14.93 26.21
C ASP A 205 11.18 -15.65 24.85
N GLY A 206 10.87 -14.91 23.79
CA GLY A 206 10.69 -15.43 22.43
C GLY A 206 9.36 -16.14 22.18
N ASN A 207 8.42 -16.18 23.14
CA ASN A 207 7.11 -16.77 22.94
C ASN A 207 6.25 -15.93 21.99
N ILE A 208 6.16 -16.39 20.74
CA ILE A 208 5.45 -15.67 19.67
C ILE A 208 3.96 -15.47 19.96
N GLU A 209 3.30 -16.45 20.59
CA GLU A 209 1.86 -16.38 20.85
C GLU A 209 1.54 -15.33 21.91
N GLU A 210 2.38 -15.21 22.93
CA GLU A 210 2.28 -14.14 23.93
C GLU A 210 2.64 -12.77 23.33
N THR A 211 3.70 -12.71 22.53
CA THR A 211 4.13 -11.48 21.83
C THR A 211 3.02 -10.93 20.93
N LEU A 212 2.31 -11.80 20.20
CA LEU A 212 1.21 -11.39 19.32
C LEU A 212 0.01 -10.80 20.07
N LYS A 213 -0.14 -11.02 21.39
CA LYS A 213 -1.17 -10.34 22.20
C LYS A 213 -0.91 -8.84 22.33
N ASN A 214 0.32 -8.39 22.08
CA ASN A 214 0.68 -6.98 22.05
C ASN A 214 0.38 -6.31 20.70
N ILE A 215 -0.21 -7.01 19.73
CA ILE A 215 -0.52 -6.48 18.40
C ILE A 215 -2.03 -6.27 18.22
N GLU A 216 -2.42 -5.03 17.96
CA GLU A 216 -3.76 -4.63 17.57
C GLU A 216 -3.75 -4.10 16.14
N LEU A 217 -4.68 -4.54 15.29
CA LEU A 217 -4.82 -4.03 13.93
C LEU A 217 -5.84 -2.90 13.87
N VAL A 218 -5.46 -1.84 13.16
CA VAL A 218 -6.28 -0.64 12.95
C VAL A 218 -6.36 -0.31 11.47
N PRO A 219 -7.49 0.23 10.97
CA PRO A 219 -7.57 0.68 9.58
C PRO A 219 -6.66 1.87 9.35
N VAL A 220 -6.01 1.92 8.18
CA VAL A 220 -5.22 3.10 7.79
C VAL A 220 -6.18 4.27 7.57
N PRO A 221 -5.90 5.46 8.16
CA PRO A 221 -6.78 6.61 8.00
C PRO A 221 -6.72 7.13 6.55
N LEU A 222 -7.86 7.06 5.86
CA LEU A 222 -8.03 7.59 4.50
C LEU A 222 -8.58 9.03 4.57
N VAL A 223 -7.89 9.92 5.29
CA VAL A 223 -8.23 11.34 5.28
C VAL A 223 -7.62 12.01 4.06
N GLU A 224 -8.36 12.94 3.46
CA GLU A 224 -7.76 13.86 2.50
C GLU A 224 -6.75 14.72 3.24
N SER A 225 -5.46 14.48 3.03
CA SER A 225 -4.43 15.41 3.44
C SER A 225 -4.49 16.64 2.53
N LEU A 226 -5.52 17.48 2.68
CA LEU A 226 -5.47 18.88 2.30
C LEU A 226 -4.73 19.65 3.40
N GLY A 227 -3.54 19.18 3.75
CA GLY A 227 -2.62 19.93 4.58
C GLY A 227 -1.83 20.86 3.69
N THR A 228 -2.07 22.16 3.77
CA THR A 228 -1.13 23.14 3.24
C THR A 228 0.14 23.05 4.08
N VAL A 229 1.15 22.31 3.62
CA VAL A 229 2.48 22.36 4.23
C VAL A 229 3.20 23.56 3.61
N THR A 230 3.13 24.70 4.28
CA THR A 230 4.00 25.85 3.96
C THR A 230 5.41 25.55 4.46
N GLY A 231 6.22 24.92 3.60
CA GLY A 231 7.67 24.80 3.77
C GLY A 231 8.38 25.65 2.72
N LYS A 232 9.47 26.33 3.10
CA LYS A 232 10.38 26.92 2.11
C LYS A 232 11.05 25.76 1.37
N TYR A 233 10.56 25.43 0.17
CA TYR A 233 11.34 24.63 -0.77
C TYR A 233 12.60 25.43 -1.13
N PRO A 234 13.81 24.94 -0.80
CA PRO A 234 15.03 25.54 -1.30
C PRO A 234 14.99 25.46 -2.83
N ALA A 235 15.23 26.57 -3.51
CA ALA A 235 15.20 26.63 -4.98
C ALA A 235 16.19 25.66 -5.67
N LYS A 236 17.09 25.01 -4.92
CA LYS A 236 17.96 23.94 -5.42
C LYS A 236 17.21 22.64 -5.77
N ASP A 237 16.03 22.41 -5.18
CA ASP A 237 15.20 21.22 -5.46
C ASP A 237 14.20 21.47 -6.59
N LYS A 238 14.17 22.69 -7.17
CA LYS A 238 13.58 22.93 -8.48
C LYS A 238 14.53 22.40 -9.54
N ILE A 239 14.42 21.12 -9.88
CA ILE A 239 14.79 20.68 -11.22
C ILE A 239 13.67 21.14 -12.15
N THR A 240 13.59 22.44 -12.39
CA THR A 240 12.99 22.91 -13.64
C THR A 240 14.05 22.68 -14.68
N SER A 241 13.81 21.71 -15.58
CA SER A 241 14.55 21.59 -16.83
C SER A 241 14.28 22.84 -17.67
N SER A 242 14.89 23.96 -17.30
CA SER A 242 15.23 24.99 -18.28
C SER A 242 16.48 24.47 -18.98
N ALA A 243 16.27 23.60 -19.96
CA ALA A 243 17.24 23.46 -21.04
C ALA A 243 17.31 24.85 -21.68
N VAL A 244 18.43 25.53 -21.47
CA VAL A 244 18.82 26.68 -22.26
C VAL A 244 19.86 26.11 -23.21
N ASP A 245 19.43 25.97 -24.46
CA ASP A 245 20.13 25.59 -25.71
C ASP A 245 21.25 24.52 -25.66
#